data_AF-A0A7R8WTM5-F1
#
_entry.id   AF-A0A7R8WTM5-F1
#
_cell.length_a   1.000
_cell.length_b   1.000
_cell.length_c   1.000
_cell.angle_alpha   90.00
_cell.angle_beta   90.00
_cell.angle_gamma   90.00
#
_symmetry.space_group_name_H-M   'P 1'
#
loop_
_entity.id
_entity.type
_entity.pdbx_description
1 polymer ?
#
loop_
_entity_poly.entity_id
_entity_poly.type
_entity_poly.pdbx_seq_one_letter_code
_entity_poly.pdbx_strand_id
1 'polypeptide(L)'
;ENRDHADLPGRIRYLLKRIDGFLSAPLLRDHPSDQHSAQLLRLSTRLYRTLRRGEVRGIPELVAALGHSFTVALDKRLGFYIALLVKCLDPTGDSVPLGHVGITLVLRTLINFGLEGPFACRLIVDASGVDAILSIMKRPLEGTTGKIRAMALRTLATVCCVSEGIEYLNKVFFWYT
;
A
#
# COMPACT_ATOMS: atom_id res chain seq x y z
N GLU A 1 39.51 -4.14 13.56
CA GLU A 1 38.40 -4.34 12.59
C GLU A 1 37.94 -5.80 12.59
N ASN A 2 36.70 -6.08 12.20
CA ASN A 2 36.06 -7.41 12.05
C ASN A 2 35.44 -8.12 13.27
N ARG A 3 34.57 -7.43 14.04
CA ARG A 3 33.53 -8.12 14.85
C ARG A 3 32.15 -8.18 14.18
N ASP A 4 31.93 -7.49 13.05
CA ASP A 4 30.59 -7.35 12.45
C ASP A 4 30.11 -8.54 11.60
N HIS A 5 30.99 -9.48 11.25
CA HIS A 5 30.63 -10.65 10.43
C HIS A 5 30.15 -11.89 11.21
N ALA A 6 30.25 -11.88 12.55
CA ALA A 6 30.03 -13.08 13.36
C ALA A 6 28.58 -13.60 13.38
N ASP A 7 27.58 -12.77 13.01
CA ASP A 7 26.16 -13.16 13.03
C ASP A 7 25.41 -12.90 11.70
N LEU A 8 26.14 -12.81 10.59
CA LEU A 8 25.53 -12.68 9.26
C LEU A 8 24.51 -13.80 8.95
N PRO A 9 24.77 -15.08 9.30
CA PRO A 9 23.81 -16.17 9.08
C PRO A 9 22.55 -16.08 9.95
N GLY A 10 22.64 -15.48 11.13
CA GLY A 10 21.49 -15.26 12.02
C GLY A 10 20.58 -14.17 11.49
N ARG A 11 21.17 -13.03 11.08
CA ARG A 11 20.44 -11.90 10.47
C ARG A 11 19.71 -12.29 9.18
N ILE A 12 20.35 -13.09 8.31
CA ILE A 12 19.70 -13.53 7.07
C ILE A 12 18.56 -14.52 7.36
N ARG A 13 18.72 -15.43 8.35
CA ARG A 13 17.62 -16.31 8.78
C ARG A 13 16.43 -15.53 9.34
N TYR A 14 16.69 -14.48 10.10
CA TYR A 14 15.64 -13.58 10.59
C TYR A 14 14.88 -12.91 9.44
N LEU A 15 15.60 -12.41 8.44
CA LEU A 15 15.02 -11.78 7.26
C LEU A 15 14.16 -12.77 6.45
N LEU A 16 14.63 -14.00 6.25
CA LEU A 16 13.86 -15.06 5.60
C LEU A 16 12.55 -15.37 6.36
N LYS A 17 12.59 -15.42 7.69
CA LYS A 17 11.39 -15.63 8.53
C LYS A 17 10.38 -14.49 8.40
N ARG A 18 10.85 -13.24 8.30
CA ARG A 18 9.99 -12.07 8.07
C ARG A 18 9.32 -12.12 6.69
N ILE A 19 10.05 -12.52 5.66
CA ILE A 19 9.51 -12.68 4.30
C ILE A 19 8.46 -13.80 4.26
N ASP A 20 8.71 -14.92 4.93
CA ASP A 20 7.77 -16.03 5.01
C ASP A 20 6.44 -15.61 5.70
N GLY A 21 6.53 -14.85 6.79
CA GLY A 21 5.36 -14.26 7.45
C GLY A 21 4.59 -13.29 6.54
N PHE A 22 5.30 -12.49 5.74
CA PHE A 22 4.70 -11.61 4.74
C PHE A 22 3.98 -12.39 3.63
N LEU A 23 4.57 -13.48 3.13
CA LEU A 23 3.98 -14.32 2.10
C LEU A 23 2.76 -15.11 2.61
N SER A 24 2.73 -15.47 3.88
CA SER A 24 1.68 -16.29 4.49
C SER A 24 0.43 -15.52 4.92
N ALA A 25 0.42 -14.19 4.84
CA ALA A 25 -0.69 -13.35 5.30
C ALA A 25 -2.00 -13.64 4.50
N PRO A 26 -3.12 -13.97 5.19
CA PRO A 26 -4.33 -14.49 4.54
C PRO A 26 -5.10 -13.49 3.66
N LEU A 27 -4.92 -12.19 3.87
CA LEU A 27 -5.59 -11.13 3.09
C LEU A 27 -5.16 -11.06 1.60
N LEU A 28 -4.30 -11.97 1.14
CA LEU A 28 -3.50 -11.80 -0.08
C LEU A 28 -3.40 -13.05 -0.97
N ARG A 29 -4.18 -14.11 -0.71
CA ARG A 29 -4.13 -15.35 -1.52
C ARG A 29 -4.73 -15.21 -2.93
N ASP A 30 -5.60 -14.23 -3.17
CA ASP A 30 -6.37 -14.14 -4.41
C ASP A 30 -5.93 -12.97 -5.34
N HIS A 31 -4.77 -12.34 -5.11
CA HIS A 31 -4.33 -11.17 -5.88
C HIS A 31 -3.27 -11.50 -6.95
N PRO A 32 -3.27 -10.85 -8.14
CA PRO A 32 -2.22 -10.94 -9.18
C PRO A 32 -0.80 -10.48 -8.77
N SER A 33 -0.52 -10.35 -7.46
CA SER A 33 0.84 -10.24 -6.92
C SER A 33 1.65 -11.55 -7.06
N ASP A 34 1.05 -12.60 -7.63
CA ASP A 34 1.61 -13.95 -7.74
C ASP A 34 2.98 -13.99 -8.38
N GLN A 35 3.26 -13.19 -9.41
CA GLN A 35 4.58 -13.26 -10.06
C GLN A 35 5.72 -12.79 -9.14
N HIS A 36 5.50 -11.70 -8.39
CA HIS A 36 6.54 -11.12 -7.52
C HIS A 36 6.62 -11.84 -6.18
N SER A 37 5.48 -12.32 -5.67
CA SER A 37 5.43 -13.23 -4.51
C SER A 37 6.12 -14.57 -4.83
N ALA A 38 5.92 -15.12 -6.03
CA ALA A 38 6.62 -16.31 -6.49
C ALA A 38 8.12 -16.06 -6.69
N GLN A 39 8.51 -14.89 -7.21
CA GLN A 39 9.92 -14.50 -7.32
C GLN A 39 10.58 -14.37 -5.94
N LEU A 40 9.90 -13.76 -4.96
CA LEU A 40 10.34 -13.69 -3.58
C LEU A 40 10.57 -15.08 -2.99
N LEU A 41 9.61 -15.99 -3.18
CA LEU A 41 9.73 -17.38 -2.70
C LEU A 41 10.92 -18.10 -3.36
N ARG A 42 11.13 -17.91 -4.66
CA ARG A 42 12.27 -18.49 -5.40
C ARG A 42 13.60 -17.96 -4.86
N LEU A 43 13.72 -16.64 -4.67
CA LEU A 43 14.93 -16.01 -4.16
C LEU A 43 15.20 -16.37 -2.70
N SER A 44 14.19 -16.41 -1.85
CA SER A 44 14.30 -16.82 -0.44
C SER A 44 14.75 -18.27 -0.32
N THR A 45 14.17 -19.16 -1.12
CA THR A 45 14.56 -20.58 -1.20
C THR A 45 16.00 -20.73 -1.69
N ARG A 46 16.41 -19.95 -2.70
CA ARG A 46 17.78 -19.98 -3.22
C ARG A 46 18.78 -19.51 -2.16
N LEU A 47 18.49 -18.39 -1.49
CA LEU A 47 19.32 -17.84 -0.42
C LEU A 47 19.44 -18.82 0.76
N TYR A 48 18.35 -19.46 1.17
CA TYR A 48 18.36 -20.48 2.22
C TYR A 48 19.26 -21.67 1.86
N ARG A 49 19.19 -22.17 0.61
CA ARG A 49 20.04 -23.27 0.13
C ARG A 49 21.52 -22.87 0.10
N THR A 50 21.84 -21.67 -0.38
CA THR A 50 23.20 -21.13 -0.43
C THR A 50 23.80 -21.01 0.98
N LEU A 51 23.03 -20.49 1.95
CA LEU A 51 23.44 -20.43 3.36
C LEU A 51 23.66 -21.81 3.97
N ARG A 52 22.77 -22.77 3.69
CA ARG A 52 22.89 -24.15 4.20
C ARG A 52 24.15 -24.85 3.67
N ARG A 53 24.59 -24.52 2.46
CA ARG A 53 25.82 -25.04 1.84
C ARG A 53 27.10 -24.34 2.33
N GLY A 54 26.98 -23.27 3.12
CA GLY A 54 28.14 -22.47 3.56
C GLY A 54 28.78 -21.66 2.43
N GLU A 55 28.10 -21.50 1.29
CA GLU A 55 28.58 -20.73 0.14
C GLU A 55 28.36 -19.24 0.41
N VAL A 56 29.44 -18.46 0.59
CA VAL A 56 29.34 -17.02 0.88
C VAL A 56 29.31 -16.17 -0.40
N ARG A 57 29.77 -16.73 -1.53
CA ARG A 57 29.78 -16.07 -2.82
C ARG A 57 28.35 -15.87 -3.34
N GLY A 58 28.02 -14.69 -3.84
CA GLY A 58 26.69 -14.43 -4.40
C GLY A 58 25.62 -14.06 -3.36
N ILE A 59 25.93 -14.10 -2.05
CA ILE A 59 24.97 -13.72 -1.00
C ILE A 59 24.57 -12.25 -1.11
N PRO A 60 25.48 -11.27 -1.26
CA PRO A 60 25.10 -9.86 -1.37
C PRO A 60 24.14 -9.59 -2.53
N GLU A 61 24.39 -10.20 -3.69
CA GLU A 61 23.57 -10.07 -4.89
C GLU A 61 22.19 -10.72 -4.69
N LEU A 62 22.12 -11.88 -4.04
CA LEU A 62 20.86 -12.53 -3.69
C LEU A 62 20.05 -11.71 -2.68
N VAL A 63 20.70 -11.14 -1.67
CA VAL A 63 20.04 -10.28 -0.68
C VAL A 63 19.53 -8.99 -1.33
N ALA A 64 20.32 -8.37 -2.22
CA ALA A 64 19.89 -7.19 -2.96
C ALA A 64 18.70 -7.48 -3.87
N ALA A 65 18.75 -8.59 -4.63
CA ALA A 65 17.63 -9.04 -5.48
C ALA A 65 16.38 -9.34 -4.65
N LEU A 66 16.54 -9.97 -3.49
CA LEU A 66 15.45 -10.27 -2.56
C LEU A 66 14.83 -8.99 -2.00
N GLY A 67 15.64 -8.01 -1.61
CA GLY A 67 15.19 -6.71 -1.13
C GLY A 67 14.42 -5.93 -2.21
N HIS A 68 14.90 -5.95 -3.45
CA HIS A 68 14.20 -5.34 -4.58
C HIS A 68 12.84 -6.02 -4.84
N SER A 69 12.82 -7.36 -4.98
CA SER A 69 11.55 -8.09 -5.17
C SER A 69 10.59 -7.90 -3.99
N PHE A 70 11.10 -7.74 -2.77
CA PHE A 70 10.28 -7.50 -1.58
C PHE A 70 9.61 -6.13 -1.65
N THR A 71 10.39 -5.10 -1.99
CA THR A 71 9.88 -3.73 -2.14
C THR A 71 8.78 -3.67 -3.20
N VAL A 72 9.02 -4.25 -4.38
CA VAL A 72 8.00 -4.27 -5.45
C VAL A 72 6.75 -5.04 -5.05
N ALA A 73 6.89 -6.16 -4.34
CA ALA A 73 5.73 -6.92 -3.86
C ALA A 73 4.95 -6.13 -2.78
N LEU A 74 5.66 -5.45 -1.88
CA LEU A 74 5.05 -4.60 -0.85
C LEU A 74 4.28 -3.44 -1.49
N ASP A 75 4.89 -2.75 -2.44
CA ASP A 75 4.30 -1.62 -3.16
C ASP A 75 3.01 -2.02 -3.87
N LYS A 76 3.03 -3.15 -4.60
CA LYS A 76 1.83 -3.69 -5.26
C LYS A 76 0.72 -4.05 -4.29
N ARG A 77 1.08 -4.64 -3.13
CA ARG A 77 0.10 -4.99 -2.10
C ARG A 77 -0.49 -3.74 -1.46
N LEU A 78 0.34 -2.76 -1.13
CA LEU A 78 -0.11 -1.49 -0.57
C LEU A 78 -1.06 -0.78 -1.54
N GLY A 79 -0.70 -0.71 -2.82
CA GLY A 79 -1.55 -0.16 -3.88
C GLY A 79 -2.91 -0.86 -3.94
N PHE A 80 -2.93 -2.19 -3.90
CA PHE A 80 -4.18 -2.95 -3.86
C PHE A 80 -5.03 -2.65 -2.61
N TYR A 81 -4.43 -2.62 -1.42
CA TYR A 81 -5.16 -2.29 -0.19
C TYR A 81 -5.76 -0.89 -0.24
N ILE A 82 -5.00 0.09 -0.74
CA ILE A 82 -5.50 1.45 -0.92
C ILE A 82 -6.65 1.47 -1.94
N ALA A 83 -6.53 0.75 -3.06
CA ALA A 83 -7.60 0.64 -4.04
C ALA A 83 -8.88 0.02 -3.46
N LEU A 84 -8.77 -1.00 -2.60
CA LEU A 84 -9.92 -1.56 -1.88
C LEU A 84 -10.56 -0.53 -0.94
N LEU A 85 -9.76 0.20 -0.17
CA LEU A 85 -10.26 1.25 0.71
C LEU A 85 -11.00 2.34 -0.07
N VAL A 86 -10.42 2.78 -1.19
CA VAL A 86 -11.04 3.77 -2.08
C VAL A 86 -12.34 3.23 -2.66
N LYS A 87 -12.36 1.98 -3.13
CA LYS A 87 -13.58 1.34 -3.65
C LYS A 87 -14.70 1.31 -2.62
N CYS A 88 -14.39 1.12 -1.34
CA CYS A 88 -15.40 1.17 -0.28
C CYS A 88 -16.03 2.57 -0.08
N LEU A 89 -15.40 3.64 -0.57
CA LEU A 89 -15.95 5.00 -0.55
C LEU A 89 -16.86 5.28 -1.75
N ASP A 90 -16.79 4.47 -2.80
CA ASP A 90 -17.60 4.64 -4.00
C ASP A 90 -19.05 4.23 -3.74
N PRO A 91 -20.03 5.16 -3.86
CA PRO A 91 -21.44 4.83 -3.68
C PRO A 91 -22.03 3.98 -4.82
N THR A 92 -21.33 3.85 -5.96
CA THR A 92 -21.84 3.18 -7.16
C THR A 92 -21.33 1.75 -7.33
N GLY A 93 -20.40 1.30 -6.48
CA GLY A 93 -19.84 -0.05 -6.55
C GLY A 93 -20.75 -1.12 -5.95
N ASP A 94 -20.53 -2.38 -6.37
CA ASP A 94 -21.24 -3.58 -5.86
C ASP A 94 -20.98 -3.88 -4.36
N SER A 95 -20.19 -3.06 -3.67
CA SER A 95 -19.87 -3.22 -2.25
C SER A 95 -21.02 -2.80 -1.35
N VAL A 96 -21.19 -3.51 -0.23
CA VAL A 96 -22.16 -3.15 0.81
C VAL A 96 -21.96 -1.69 1.23
N PRO A 97 -23.01 -0.84 1.19
CA PRO A 97 -22.88 0.57 1.54
C PRO A 97 -22.31 0.74 2.95
N LEU A 98 -21.20 1.46 3.06
CA LEU A 98 -20.63 1.77 4.37
C LEU A 98 -21.51 2.78 5.12
N GLY A 99 -21.84 2.45 6.37
CA GLY A 99 -22.38 3.44 7.31
C GLY A 99 -21.35 4.50 7.69
N HIS A 100 -21.79 5.55 8.40
CA HIS A 100 -20.95 6.68 8.81
C HIS A 100 -19.63 6.28 9.51
N VAL A 101 -19.68 5.26 10.37
CA VAL A 101 -18.52 4.74 11.09
C VAL A 101 -17.50 4.13 10.12
N GLY A 102 -17.97 3.37 9.13
CA GLY A 102 -17.13 2.76 8.10
C GLY A 102 -16.44 3.81 7.24
N ILE A 103 -17.20 4.80 6.74
CA ILE A 103 -16.65 5.91 5.95
C ILE A 103 -15.58 6.66 6.75
N THR A 104 -15.87 6.96 8.02
CA THR A 104 -14.94 7.64 8.94
C THR A 104 -13.65 6.84 9.12
N LEU A 105 -13.75 5.52 9.30
CA LEU A 105 -12.59 4.65 9.46
C LEU A 105 -11.74 4.65 8.19
N VAL A 106 -12.36 4.50 7.02
CA VAL A 106 -11.65 4.51 5.74
C VAL A 106 -10.94 5.84 5.51
N LEU A 107 -11.64 6.98 5.70
CA LEU A 107 -11.03 8.31 5.53
C LEU A 107 -9.86 8.54 6.49
N ARG A 108 -9.96 8.10 7.76
CA ARG A 108 -8.84 8.14 8.72
C ARG A 108 -7.67 7.28 8.27
N THR A 109 -7.94 6.08 7.78
CA THR A 109 -6.90 5.18 7.29
C THR A 109 -6.18 5.77 6.08
N LEU A 110 -6.91 6.38 5.13
CA LEU A 110 -6.31 7.07 3.99
C LEU A 110 -5.48 8.29 4.41
N ILE A 111 -5.93 9.06 5.41
CA ILE A 111 -5.13 10.15 6.00
C ILE A 111 -3.83 9.59 6.58
N ASN A 112 -3.90 8.53 7.39
CA ASN A 112 -2.72 7.93 8.00
C ASN A 112 -1.74 7.45 6.93
N PHE A 113 -2.22 6.76 5.88
CA PHE A 113 -1.36 6.38 4.75
C PHE A 113 -0.71 7.59 4.08
N GLY A 114 -1.46 8.66 3.83
CA GLY A 114 -0.89 9.86 3.22
C GLY A 114 0.14 10.56 4.10
N LEU A 115 0.02 10.46 5.43
CA LEU A 115 1.00 10.99 6.38
C LEU A 115 2.32 10.18 6.42
N GLU A 116 2.30 8.91 6.03
CA GLU A 116 3.53 8.10 5.88
C GLU A 116 4.40 8.60 4.71
N GLY A 117 3.81 9.29 3.74
CA GLY A 117 4.56 10.07 2.76
C GLY A 117 3.98 10.12 1.33
N PRO A 118 4.70 10.76 0.39
CA PRO A 118 4.23 11.03 -0.96
C PRO A 118 3.88 9.80 -1.78
N PHE A 119 4.56 8.67 -1.54
CA PHE A 119 4.32 7.43 -2.27
C PHE A 119 2.90 6.91 -2.04
N ALA A 120 2.43 6.91 -0.78
CA ALA A 120 1.08 6.49 -0.46
C ALA A 120 0.03 7.46 -1.04
N CYS A 121 0.32 8.76 -1.06
CA CYS A 121 -0.58 9.75 -1.68
C CYS A 121 -0.76 9.48 -3.18
N ARG A 122 0.32 9.16 -3.92
CA ARG A 122 0.23 8.76 -5.33
C ARG A 122 -0.62 7.51 -5.52
N LEU A 123 -0.45 6.48 -4.68
CA LEU A 123 -1.29 5.28 -4.74
C LEU A 123 -2.77 5.58 -4.51
N ILE A 124 -3.10 6.55 -3.65
CA ILE A 124 -4.49 7.00 -3.46
C ILE A 124 -5.02 7.68 -4.72
N VAL A 125 -4.21 8.53 -5.37
CA VAL A 125 -4.59 9.18 -6.65
C VAL A 125 -4.81 8.15 -7.75
N ASP A 126 -3.85 7.22 -7.94
CA ASP A 126 -3.91 6.15 -8.95
C ASP A 126 -5.15 5.25 -8.77
N ALA A 127 -5.59 5.06 -7.53
CA ALA A 127 -6.79 4.33 -7.19
C ALA A 127 -8.11 5.10 -7.44
N SER A 128 -8.07 6.27 -8.11
CA SER A 128 -9.22 7.19 -8.24
C SER A 128 -9.73 7.71 -6.89
N GLY A 129 -8.85 7.79 -5.89
CA GLY A 129 -9.20 8.20 -4.53
C GLY A 129 -9.71 9.64 -4.44
N VAL A 130 -9.18 10.55 -5.26
CA VAL A 130 -9.63 11.95 -5.28
C VAL A 130 -11.12 12.03 -5.64
N ASP A 131 -11.56 11.34 -6.69
CA ASP A 131 -12.97 11.30 -7.09
C ASP A 131 -13.86 10.64 -6.05
N ALA A 132 -13.42 9.50 -5.49
CA ALA A 132 -14.16 8.82 -4.45
C ALA A 132 -14.38 9.73 -3.23
N ILE A 133 -13.36 10.48 -2.81
CA ILE A 133 -13.48 11.41 -1.69
C ILE A 133 -14.36 12.63 -2.06
N LEU A 134 -14.23 13.19 -3.27
CA LEU A 134 -15.11 14.26 -3.76
C LEU A 134 -16.58 13.80 -3.79
N SER A 135 -16.84 12.54 -4.15
CA SER A 135 -18.20 11.98 -4.18
C SER A 135 -18.88 12.06 -2.80
N ILE A 136 -18.13 11.85 -1.72
CA ILE A 136 -18.63 11.94 -0.34
C ILE A 136 -19.12 13.35 -0.03
N MET A 137 -18.42 14.37 -0.54
CA MET A 137 -18.81 15.77 -0.32
C MET A 137 -20.11 16.14 -1.05
N LYS A 138 -20.37 15.48 -2.19
CA LYS A 138 -21.58 15.68 -3.02
C LYS A 138 -22.81 14.94 -2.48
N ARG A 139 -22.66 14.02 -1.50
CA ARG A 139 -23.79 13.26 -0.94
C ARG A 139 -24.79 14.17 -0.22
N PRO A 140 -26.12 13.90 -0.33
CA PRO A 140 -27.16 14.69 0.34
C PRO A 140 -26.96 14.82 1.85
N LEU A 141 -27.26 16.00 2.41
CA LEU A 141 -27.02 16.32 3.83
C LEU A 141 -27.79 15.43 4.82
N GLU A 142 -28.93 14.87 4.41
CA GLU A 142 -29.81 14.08 5.29
C GLU A 142 -29.17 12.79 5.83
N GLY A 143 -28.08 12.33 5.20
CA GLY A 143 -27.32 11.15 5.61
C GLY A 143 -25.82 11.37 5.62
N THR A 144 -25.32 12.60 5.76
CA THR A 144 -23.88 12.85 5.87
C THR A 144 -23.62 13.97 6.86
N THR A 145 -23.08 13.61 8.03
CA THR A 145 -22.75 14.60 9.07
C THR A 145 -21.66 15.56 8.57
N GLY A 146 -21.72 16.84 8.99
CA GLY A 146 -20.67 17.82 8.69
C GLY A 146 -19.27 17.35 9.08
N LYS A 147 -19.17 16.46 10.08
CA LYS A 147 -17.91 15.79 10.49
C LYS A 147 -17.31 14.92 9.39
N ILE A 148 -18.13 14.16 8.66
CA ILE A 148 -17.66 13.30 7.56
C ILE A 148 -17.14 14.16 6.40
N ARG A 149 -17.84 15.24 6.06
CA ARG A 149 -17.37 16.18 5.02
C ARG A 149 -16.08 16.87 5.41
N ALA A 150 -15.96 17.34 6.65
CA ALA A 150 -14.72 17.90 7.16
C ALA A 150 -13.56 16.88 7.11
N MET A 151 -13.85 15.61 7.39
CA MET A 151 -12.88 14.54 7.29
C MET A 151 -12.49 14.24 5.84
N ALA A 152 -13.45 14.21 4.92
CA ALA A 152 -13.21 14.04 3.49
C ALA A 152 -12.34 15.17 2.94
N LEU A 153 -12.62 16.42 3.30
CA LEU A 153 -11.79 17.59 2.97
C LEU A 153 -10.37 17.46 3.51
N ARG A 154 -10.23 16.97 4.76
CA ARG A 154 -8.92 16.70 5.34
C ARG A 154 -8.17 15.61 4.59
N THR A 155 -8.84 14.52 4.22
CA THR A 155 -8.24 13.47 3.40
C THR A 155 -7.80 14.01 2.04
N LEU A 156 -8.61 14.85 1.37
CA LEU A 156 -8.22 15.52 0.14
C LEU A 156 -6.98 16.40 0.33
N ALA A 157 -6.94 17.22 1.37
CA ALA A 157 -5.79 18.06 1.67
C ALA A 157 -4.51 17.24 1.87
N THR A 158 -4.60 16.08 2.54
CA THR A 158 -3.47 15.15 2.66
C THR A 158 -3.03 14.61 1.30
N VAL A 159 -3.96 14.18 0.45
CA VAL A 159 -3.64 13.62 -0.89
C VAL A 159 -3.04 14.67 -1.83
N CYS A 160 -3.40 15.94 -1.66
CA CYS A 160 -2.87 17.05 -2.46
C CYS A 160 -1.44 17.47 -2.10
N CYS A 161 -0.73 16.72 -1.25
CA CYS A 161 0.69 16.97 -0.99
C CYS A 161 1.61 16.50 -2.16
N VAL A 162 1.03 15.87 -3.19
CA VAL A 162 1.73 15.48 -4.43
C VAL A 162 1.13 16.17 -5.66
N SER A 163 1.97 16.44 -6.67
CA SER A 163 1.59 17.11 -7.91
C SER A 163 0.42 16.43 -8.62
N GLU A 164 0.39 15.10 -8.64
CA GLU A 164 -0.62 14.29 -9.30
C GLU A 164 -2.01 14.53 -8.69
N GLY A 165 -2.09 14.72 -7.37
CA GLY A 165 -3.33 15.04 -6.69
C GLY A 165 -3.84 16.45 -7.03
N ILE A 166 -2.93 17.42 -7.11
CA ILE A 166 -3.26 18.80 -7.50
C ILE A 166 -3.69 18.86 -8.97
N GLU A 167 -2.97 18.19 -9.87
CA GLU A 167 -3.32 18.09 -11.29
C GLU A 167 -4.68 17.44 -11.49
N TYR A 168 -4.97 16.39 -10.71
CA TYR A 168 -6.29 15.75 -10.73
C TYR A 168 -7.40 16.72 -10.33
N LEU A 169 -7.23 17.42 -9.20
CA LEU A 169 -8.20 18.41 -8.76
C LEU A 169 -8.40 19.51 -9.79
N ASN A 170 -7.31 20.04 -10.36
CA ASN A 170 -7.39 21.05 -11.41
C ASN A 170 -8.23 20.57 -12.58
N LYS A 171 -8.02 19.33 -13.06
CA LYS A 171 -8.86 18.75 -14.12
C LYS A 171 -10.32 18.72 -13.72
N VAL A 172 -10.65 18.22 -12.53
CA VAL A 172 -12.04 18.13 -12.08
C VAL A 172 -12.68 19.50 -11.96
N PHE A 173 -12.00 20.49 -11.36
CA PHE A 173 -12.53 21.85 -11.20
C PHE A 173 -12.65 22.63 -12.52
N PHE A 174 -11.76 22.41 -13.48
CA PHE A 174 -11.80 23.10 -14.78
C PHE A 174 -13.03 22.72 -15.61
N TRP A 175 -13.61 21.53 -15.42
CA TRP A 175 -14.87 21.13 -16.06
C TRP A 175 -16.12 21.70 -15.36
N TYR A 176 -15.98 22.32 -14.19
CA TYR A 176 -17.09 22.92 -13.44
C TYR A 176 -17.22 24.43 -13.64
N THR A 177 -16.29 25.08 -14.35
CA THR A 177 -16.33 26.49 -14.79
C THR A 177 -16.60 26.59 -16.26
#